data_AF-A0A661DYH2-F1
#
_entry.id   AF-A0A661DYH2-F1
#
_cell.length_a   1.000
_cell.length_b   1.000
_cell.length_c   1.000
_cell.angle_alpha   90.00
_cell.angle_beta   90.00
_cell.angle_gamma   90.00
#
_symmetry.space_group_name_H-M   'P 1'
#
loop_
_entity.id
_entity.type
_entity.pdbx_description
1 polymer ?
#
loop_
_entity_poly.entity_id
_entity_poly.type
_entity_poly.pdbx_seq_one_letter_code
_entity_poly.pdbx_strand_id
1 'polypeptide(L)'
;MSKSQTQQAVEAIISVTNHSGGKLRLNTEQRSKVMDELYSNYERGEYVIKSDKVGTDKPSVTKYMSKQISSVLQKTAVFNDGEKYTPKNVGKNNKEVKAIELLIEQLQADGNTAGVEQATAIRDEKLNELKAKKTTKTLNVDDLPESLRNLA
;
A
#
# COMPACT_ATOMS: atom_id res chain seq x y z
N MET A 1 15.40 -21.32 3.25
CA MET A 1 14.93 -19.93 3.39
C MET A 1 13.41 -19.93 3.35
N SER A 2 12.71 -19.49 4.42
CA SER A 2 11.24 -19.39 4.42
C SER A 2 10.82 -18.22 3.50
N LYS A 3 9.84 -18.45 2.61
CA LYS A 3 9.32 -17.42 1.69
C LYS A 3 8.60 -16.33 2.48
N SER A 4 8.79 -15.07 2.10
CA SER A 4 8.05 -13.97 2.73
C SER A 4 6.54 -14.10 2.48
N GLN A 5 5.71 -13.58 3.40
CA GLN A 5 4.25 -13.60 3.26
C GLN A 5 3.77 -12.90 1.97
N THR A 6 4.50 -11.89 1.52
CA THR A 6 4.27 -11.20 0.24
C THR A 6 4.55 -12.13 -0.93
N GLN A 7 5.68 -12.84 -0.94
CA GLN A 7 6.00 -13.80 -2.00
C GLN A 7 5.00 -14.95 -2.05
N GLN A 8 4.62 -15.52 -0.90
CA GLN A 8 3.60 -16.58 -0.86
C GLN A 8 2.25 -16.12 -1.42
N ALA A 9 1.84 -14.88 -1.10
CA ALA A 9 0.63 -14.29 -1.67
C ALA A 9 0.75 -14.01 -3.18
N VAL A 10 1.91 -13.58 -3.67
CA VAL A 10 2.16 -13.41 -5.12
C VAL A 10 2.05 -14.75 -5.83
N GLU A 11 2.68 -15.80 -5.31
CA GLU A 11 2.66 -17.15 -5.89
C GLU A 11 1.25 -17.72 -5.94
N ALA A 12 0.48 -17.63 -4.84
CA ALA A 12 -0.91 -18.08 -4.81
C ALA A 12 -1.79 -17.31 -5.83
N ILE A 13 -1.59 -16.00 -5.96
CA ILE A 13 -2.31 -15.21 -6.97
C ILE A 13 -1.96 -15.68 -8.38
N ILE A 14 -0.67 -15.88 -8.69
CA ILE A 14 -0.23 -16.36 -10.03
C ILE A 14 -0.76 -17.76 -10.29
N SER A 15 -0.69 -18.66 -9.31
CA SER A 15 -1.20 -20.05 -9.36
C SER A 15 -2.68 -20.10 -9.76
N VAL A 16 -3.52 -19.30 -9.11
CA VAL A 16 -4.97 -19.27 -9.38
C VAL A 16 -5.34 -18.57 -10.69
N THR A 17 -4.59 -17.53 -11.07
CA THR A 17 -4.98 -16.66 -12.19
C THR A 17 -4.23 -16.92 -13.48
N ASN A 18 -3.13 -17.67 -13.43
CA ASN A 18 -2.16 -17.80 -14.53
C ASN A 18 -1.73 -16.44 -15.10
N HIS A 19 -1.69 -15.41 -14.24
CA HIS A 19 -1.41 -14.04 -14.67
C HIS A 19 0.02 -13.91 -15.18
N SER A 20 0.17 -13.46 -16.42
CA SER A 20 1.46 -13.31 -17.10
C SER A 20 1.84 -11.86 -17.40
N GLY A 21 0.92 -10.90 -17.22
CA GLY A 21 1.22 -9.48 -17.41
C GLY A 21 -0.01 -8.58 -17.34
N GLY A 22 0.23 -7.31 -17.02
CA GLY A 22 -0.79 -6.28 -16.96
C GLY A 22 -1.44 -6.09 -15.58
N LYS A 23 -2.48 -5.25 -15.51
CA LYS A 23 -3.25 -5.01 -14.29
C LYS A 23 -4.19 -6.16 -13.98
N LEU A 24 -3.97 -6.79 -12.84
CA LEU A 24 -4.81 -7.89 -12.38
C LEU A 24 -5.95 -7.39 -11.47
N ARG A 25 -7.17 -7.80 -11.78
CA ARG A 25 -8.34 -7.67 -10.88
C ARG A 25 -8.96 -9.04 -10.67
N LEU A 26 -8.95 -9.51 -9.43
CA LEU A 26 -9.59 -10.77 -9.06
C LEU A 26 -11.10 -10.59 -8.99
N ASN A 27 -11.84 -11.52 -9.58
CA ASN A 27 -13.26 -11.69 -9.29
C ASN A 27 -13.46 -12.40 -7.93
N THR A 28 -14.72 -12.51 -7.47
CA THR A 28 -15.06 -13.12 -6.18
C THR A 28 -14.56 -14.56 -6.06
N GLU A 29 -14.70 -15.36 -7.12
CA GLU A 29 -14.33 -16.78 -7.13
C GLU A 29 -12.81 -16.97 -7.08
N GLN A 30 -12.07 -16.25 -7.92
CA GLN A 30 -10.61 -16.24 -7.92
C GLN A 30 -10.08 -15.79 -6.56
N ARG A 31 -10.70 -14.77 -5.97
CA ARG A 31 -10.31 -14.29 -4.65
C ARG A 31 -10.55 -15.34 -3.56
N SER A 32 -11.64 -16.10 -3.64
CA SER A 32 -11.88 -17.23 -2.73
C SER A 32 -10.82 -18.31 -2.90
N LYS A 33 -10.49 -18.70 -4.15
CA LYS A 33 -9.47 -19.71 -4.44
C LYS A 33 -8.08 -19.32 -3.92
N VAL A 34 -7.66 -18.07 -4.14
CA VAL A 34 -6.39 -17.55 -3.57
C VAL A 34 -6.42 -17.58 -2.05
N MET A 35 -7.59 -17.28 -1.46
CA MET A 35 -7.74 -17.34 -0.01
C MET A 35 -7.62 -18.77 0.53
N ASP A 36 -8.28 -19.73 -0.12
CA ASP A 36 -8.25 -21.14 0.29
C ASP A 36 -6.84 -21.72 0.18
N GLU A 37 -6.09 -21.36 -0.86
CA GLU A 37 -4.68 -21.74 -1.02
C GLU A 37 -3.80 -21.18 0.11
N LEU A 38 -3.92 -19.89 0.41
CA LEU A 38 -3.16 -19.26 1.50
C LEU A 38 -3.54 -19.82 2.87
N TYR A 39 -4.81 -20.13 3.07
CA TYR A 39 -5.30 -20.72 4.31
C TYR A 39 -4.80 -22.16 4.48
N SER A 40 -4.79 -22.96 3.40
CA SER A 40 -4.18 -24.29 3.40
C SER A 40 -2.68 -24.24 3.74
N ASN A 41 -1.95 -23.25 3.21
CA ASN A 41 -0.54 -23.05 3.54
C ASN A 41 -0.35 -22.67 5.02
N TYR A 42 -1.29 -21.93 5.60
CA TYR A 42 -1.28 -21.58 7.03
C TYR A 42 -1.55 -22.81 7.90
N GLU A 43 -2.52 -23.65 7.55
CA GLU A 43 -2.81 -24.90 8.27
C GLU A 43 -1.63 -25.88 8.20
N ARG A 44 -0.87 -25.87 7.10
CA ARG A 44 0.38 -26.64 6.95
C ARG A 44 1.60 -26.03 7.67
N GLY A 45 1.46 -24.85 8.27
CA GLY A 45 2.56 -24.13 8.91
C GLY A 45 3.57 -23.50 7.93
N GLU A 46 3.29 -23.51 6.63
CA GLU A 46 4.13 -22.92 5.58
C GLU A 46 3.94 -21.39 5.51
N TYR A 47 2.72 -20.92 5.80
CA TYR A 47 2.38 -19.50 5.90
C TYR A 47 2.31 -19.07 7.36
N VAL A 48 3.28 -18.28 7.83
CA VAL A 48 3.32 -17.78 9.21
C VAL A 48 2.90 -16.32 9.27
N ILE A 49 1.88 -16.02 10.08
CA ILE A 49 1.46 -14.64 10.36
C ILE A 49 2.37 -14.02 11.41
N LYS A 50 3.19 -13.05 10.99
CA LYS A 50 4.17 -12.36 11.87
C LYS A 50 3.60 -11.25 12.75
N SER A 51 2.27 -11.07 12.78
CA SER A 51 1.63 -9.96 13.47
C SER A 51 0.91 -10.46 14.72
N ASP A 52 1.41 -10.11 15.89
CA ASP A 52 0.85 -10.48 17.21
C ASP A 52 -0.57 -9.95 17.45
N LYS A 53 -1.02 -8.99 16.62
CA LYS A 53 -2.36 -8.40 16.67
C LYS A 53 -3.42 -9.21 15.94
N VAL A 54 -3.05 -10.29 15.26
CA VAL A 54 -3.98 -11.14 14.51
C VAL A 54 -4.34 -12.34 15.38
N GLY A 55 -5.64 -12.51 15.65
CA GLY A 55 -6.12 -13.71 16.33
C GLY A 55 -5.82 -14.98 15.52
N THR A 56 -5.68 -16.10 16.21
CA THR A 56 -5.44 -17.42 15.59
C THR A 56 -6.71 -18.08 15.06
N ASP A 57 -7.88 -17.48 15.34
CA ASP A 57 -9.17 -17.94 14.83
C ASP A 57 -9.30 -17.73 13.32
N LYS A 58 -10.05 -18.62 12.66
CA LYS A 58 -10.27 -18.60 11.21
C LYS A 58 -10.77 -17.24 10.70
N PRO A 59 -11.75 -16.56 11.33
CA PRO A 59 -12.16 -15.20 10.94
C PRO A 59 -11.03 -14.16 10.95
N SER A 60 -10.19 -14.14 11.99
CA SER A 60 -9.04 -13.23 12.08
C SER A 60 -7.99 -13.50 11.00
N VAL A 61 -7.64 -14.77 10.79
CA VAL A 61 -6.67 -15.21 9.79
C VAL A 61 -7.14 -14.87 8.37
N THR A 62 -8.38 -15.22 8.03
CA THR A 62 -8.97 -14.93 6.71
C THR A 62 -9.08 -13.43 6.44
N LYS A 63 -9.44 -12.63 7.45
CA LYS A 63 -9.46 -11.16 7.35
C LYS A 63 -8.05 -10.60 7.10
N TYR A 64 -7.04 -11.13 7.77
CA TYR A 64 -5.65 -10.73 7.55
C TYR A 64 -5.19 -11.04 6.12
N MET A 65 -5.38 -12.29 5.68
CA MET A 65 -4.98 -12.72 4.34
C MET A 65 -5.73 -11.96 3.23
N SER A 66 -7.02 -11.66 3.41
CA SER A 66 -7.77 -10.82 2.47
C SER A 66 -7.16 -9.42 2.34
N LYS A 67 -6.73 -8.80 3.45
CA LYS A 67 -5.97 -7.52 3.40
C LYS A 67 -4.63 -7.69 2.70
N GLN A 68 -3.94 -8.81 2.94
CA GLN A 68 -2.66 -9.10 2.31
C GLN A 68 -2.80 -9.23 0.79
N ILE A 69 -3.78 -9.99 0.29
CA ILE A 69 -4.09 -10.12 -1.14
C ILE A 69 -4.32 -8.74 -1.76
N SER A 70 -5.16 -7.91 -1.13
CA SER A 70 -5.43 -6.55 -1.63
C SER A 70 -4.17 -5.68 -1.64
N SER A 71 -3.33 -5.76 -0.60
CA SER A 71 -2.07 -5.03 -0.54
C SER A 71 -1.12 -5.48 -1.65
N VAL A 72 -1.03 -6.78 -1.91
CA VAL A 72 -0.15 -7.36 -2.94
C VAL A 72 -0.60 -6.95 -4.35
N LEU A 73 -1.89 -7.09 -4.67
CA LEU A 73 -2.44 -6.66 -5.96
C LEU A 73 -2.21 -5.17 -6.24
N GLN A 74 -2.26 -4.34 -5.20
CA GLN A 74 -2.06 -2.89 -5.34
C GLN A 74 -0.58 -2.51 -5.42
N LYS A 75 0.28 -3.16 -4.65
CA LYS A 75 1.67 -2.71 -4.42
C LYS A 75 2.72 -3.41 -5.27
N THR A 76 2.41 -4.58 -5.80
CA THR A 76 3.36 -5.39 -6.55
C THR A 76 3.29 -5.02 -8.02
N ALA A 77 4.43 -4.61 -8.58
CA ALA A 77 4.55 -4.18 -9.97
C ALA A 77 3.99 -5.23 -10.97
N VAL A 78 4.17 -6.52 -10.67
CA VAL A 78 3.68 -7.66 -11.47
C VAL A 78 2.15 -7.61 -11.70
N PHE A 79 1.39 -7.04 -10.77
CA PHE A 79 -0.08 -6.97 -10.84
C PHE A 79 -0.62 -5.58 -11.17
N ASN A 80 0.26 -4.60 -11.40
CA ASN A 80 -0.12 -3.21 -11.58
C ASN A 80 0.65 -2.57 -12.75
N ASP A 81 0.72 -3.22 -13.90
CA ASP A 81 1.34 -2.70 -15.15
C ASP A 81 2.78 -2.19 -14.98
N GLY A 82 3.54 -2.70 -14.00
CA GLY A 82 4.86 -2.16 -13.67
C GLY A 82 4.84 -0.80 -12.94
N GLU A 83 3.68 -0.20 -12.72
CA GLU A 83 3.54 1.08 -12.05
C GLU A 83 3.82 0.97 -10.54
N LYS A 84 4.59 1.95 -10.04
CA LYS A 84 4.83 2.12 -8.61
C LYS A 84 3.53 2.50 -7.90
N TYR A 85 3.18 1.77 -6.84
CA TYR A 85 2.00 2.06 -6.05
C TYR A 85 2.00 3.48 -5.50
N THR A 86 1.00 4.25 -5.94
CA THR A 86 0.70 5.57 -5.42
C THR A 86 -0.51 5.45 -4.49
N PRO A 87 -0.38 5.71 -3.19
CA PRO A 87 -1.52 5.67 -2.27
C PRO A 87 -2.59 6.67 -2.73
N LYS A 88 -3.83 6.21 -2.97
CA LYS A 88 -4.94 7.09 -3.39
C LYS A 88 -5.31 8.17 -2.36
N ASN A 89 -4.96 7.95 -1.09
CA ASN A 89 -5.36 8.79 0.05
C ASN A 89 -4.12 9.31 0.80
N VAL A 90 -3.20 9.96 0.10
CA VAL A 90 -2.15 10.72 0.79
C VAL A 90 -2.81 11.85 1.59
N GLY A 91 -2.38 12.06 2.83
CA GLY A 91 -2.92 13.16 3.66
C GLY A 91 -4.25 12.90 4.37
N LYS A 92 -5.00 11.83 4.08
CA LYS A 92 -6.32 11.57 4.72
C LYS A 92 -6.32 11.56 6.26
N ASN A 93 -5.19 11.17 6.87
CA ASN A 93 -5.03 11.17 8.33
C ASN A 93 -4.20 12.34 8.86
N ASN A 94 -3.72 13.24 7.98
CA ASN A 94 -2.95 14.41 8.36
C ASN A 94 -3.93 15.51 8.86
N LYS A 95 -3.69 15.99 10.08
CA LYS A 95 -4.54 17.00 10.73
C LYS A 95 -4.54 18.35 10.00
N GLU A 96 -3.39 18.74 9.45
CA GLU A 96 -3.23 19.99 8.70
C GLU A 96 -4.00 19.95 7.37
N VAL A 97 -3.90 18.83 6.63
CA VAL A 97 -4.65 18.65 5.38
C VAL A 97 -6.16 18.75 5.64
N LYS A 98 -6.66 18.13 6.71
CA LYS A 98 -8.08 18.24 7.09
C LYS A 98 -8.51 19.66 7.47
N ALA A 99 -7.65 20.39 8.18
CA ALA A 99 -7.93 21.77 8.56
C ALA A 99 -8.02 22.68 7.32
N ILE A 100 -7.15 22.46 6.33
CA ILE A 100 -7.17 23.18 5.05
C ILE A 100 -8.41 22.82 4.24
N GLU A 101 -8.82 21.54 4.21
CA GLU A 101 -10.07 21.11 3.57
C GLU A 101 -11.29 21.82 4.18
N LEU A 102 -11.36 21.91 5.51
CA LEU A 102 -12.44 22.62 6.21
C LEU A 102 -12.43 24.13 5.90
N LEU A 103 -11.24 24.74 5.82
CA LEU A 103 -11.09 26.14 5.43
C LEU A 103 -11.57 26.40 4.01
N ILE A 104 -11.27 25.48 3.08
CA ILE A 104 -11.76 25.56 1.69
C ILE A 104 -13.29 25.52 1.65
N GLU A 105 -13.92 24.60 2.39
CA GLU A 105 -15.39 24.50 2.47
C GLU A 105 -16.01 25.81 2.99
N GLN A 106 -15.39 26.42 4.00
CA GLN A 106 -15.88 27.69 4.57
C GLN A 106 -15.69 28.87 3.59
N LEU A 107 -14.54 28.97 2.93
CA LEU A 107 -14.27 30.01 1.93
C LEU A 107 -15.18 29.86 0.69
N GLN A 108 -15.54 28.63 0.32
CA GLN A 108 -16.53 28.36 -0.74
C GLN A 108 -17.93 28.82 -0.33
N ALA A 109 -18.34 28.55 0.92
CA ALA A 109 -19.63 29.01 1.45
C ALA A 109 -19.70 30.54 1.50
N ASP A 110 -18.58 31.20 1.80
CA ASP A 110 -18.46 32.67 1.87
C ASP A 110 -18.28 33.32 0.48
N GLY A 111 -18.17 32.54 -0.60
CA GLY A 111 -17.99 33.05 -1.97
C GLY A 111 -16.59 33.66 -2.23
N ASN A 112 -15.61 33.39 -1.37
CA ASN A 112 -14.26 33.93 -1.48
C ASN A 112 -13.39 33.06 -2.41
N THR A 113 -13.56 33.26 -3.72
CA THR A 113 -12.86 32.48 -4.77
C THR A 113 -11.34 32.59 -4.69
N ALA A 114 -10.79 33.76 -4.38
CA ALA A 114 -9.34 33.96 -4.22
C ALA A 114 -8.78 33.19 -3.02
N GLY A 115 -9.51 33.16 -1.90
CA GLY A 115 -9.14 32.36 -0.74
C GLY A 115 -9.16 30.86 -1.03
N VAL A 116 -10.15 30.39 -1.80
CA VAL A 116 -10.26 28.98 -2.21
C VAL A 116 -9.05 28.55 -3.07
N GLU A 117 -8.64 29.39 -4.02
CA GLU A 117 -7.46 29.11 -4.86
C GLU A 117 -6.18 28.99 -4.03
N GLN A 118 -5.96 29.93 -3.10
CA GLN A 118 -4.79 29.91 -2.22
C GLN A 118 -4.78 28.69 -1.29
N ALA A 119 -5.90 28.41 -0.61
CA ALA A 119 -6.01 27.26 0.27
C ALA A 119 -5.85 25.92 -0.48
N THR A 120 -6.34 25.84 -1.72
CA THR A 120 -6.17 24.69 -2.60
C THR A 120 -4.70 24.47 -2.97
N ALA A 121 -3.97 25.53 -3.32
CA ALA A 121 -2.54 25.45 -3.62
C ALA A 121 -1.73 24.94 -2.41
N ILE A 122 -2.01 25.47 -1.22
CA ILE A 122 -1.34 25.07 0.03
C ILE A 122 -1.64 23.59 0.37
N ARG A 123 -2.89 23.15 0.19
CA ARG A 123 -3.26 21.73 0.35
C ARG A 123 -2.42 20.84 -0.55
N ASP A 124 -2.30 21.20 -1.83
CA ASP A 124 -1.61 20.38 -2.83
C ASP A 124 -0.10 20.32 -2.59
N GLU A 125 0.50 21.43 -2.14
CA GLU A 125 1.89 21.46 -1.67
C GLU A 125 2.10 20.49 -0.50
N LYS A 126 1.24 20.53 0.52
CA LYS A 126 1.32 19.56 1.64
C LYS A 126 1.09 18.14 1.24
N LEU A 127 0.18 17.86 0.31
CA LEU A 127 0.01 16.52 -0.23
C LEU A 127 1.28 16.03 -0.95
N ASN A 128 1.97 16.91 -1.67
CA ASN A 128 3.22 16.58 -2.35
C ASN A 128 4.38 16.37 -1.38
N GLU A 129 4.51 17.18 -0.33
CA GLU A 129 5.48 16.93 0.74
C GLU A 129 5.25 15.58 1.44
N LEU A 130 4.00 15.23 1.71
CA LEU A 130 3.65 13.96 2.34
C LEU A 130 3.92 12.76 1.44
N LYS A 131 3.86 12.92 0.12
CA LYS A 131 4.34 11.93 -0.85
C LYS A 131 5.86 11.80 -0.75
N ALA A 132 6.59 12.93 -0.75
CA ALA A 132 8.05 12.97 -0.71
C ALA A 132 8.64 12.36 0.56
N LYS A 133 8.09 12.66 1.75
CA LYS A 133 8.53 12.12 3.05
C LYS A 133 8.41 10.60 3.19
N LYS A 134 7.56 9.95 2.39
CA LYS A 134 7.46 8.48 2.35
C LYS A 134 8.51 7.82 1.46
N THR A 135 9.14 8.59 0.58
CA THR A 135 10.17 8.12 -0.36
C THR A 135 11.59 8.31 0.17
N THR A 136 11.80 9.13 1.20
CA THR A 136 13.07 9.21 1.92
C THR A 136 13.28 7.94 2.74
N LYS A 137 13.75 6.88 2.08
CA LYS A 137 14.56 5.88 2.75
C LYS A 137 15.82 6.61 3.20
N THR A 138 16.06 6.67 4.51
CA THR A 138 17.33 7.12 5.05
C THR A 138 18.43 6.26 4.41
N LEU A 139 19.29 6.87 3.59
CA LEU A 139 20.44 6.20 3.02
C LEU A 139 21.39 5.89 4.19
N ASN A 140 21.55 4.62 4.52
CA ASN A 140 22.58 4.21 5.45
C ASN A 140 23.92 4.20 4.71
N VAL A 141 24.75 5.21 4.94
CA VAL A 141 26.02 5.41 4.21
C VAL A 141 26.98 4.23 4.42
N ASP A 142 26.85 3.51 5.53
CA ASP A 142 27.64 2.31 5.83
C ASP A 142 27.34 1.15 4.88
N ASP A 143 26.15 1.10 4.27
CA ASP A 143 25.75 0.08 3.30
C ASP A 143 26.23 0.42 1.87
N LEU A 144 26.89 1.57 1.65
CA LEU A 144 27.47 1.92 0.35
C LEU A 144 28.84 1.25 0.15
N PRO A 145 29.12 0.75 -1.07
CA PRO A 145 30.47 0.36 -1.48
C PRO A 145 31.47 1.49 -1.27
N GLU A 146 32.70 1.15 -0.88
CA GLU A 146 33.74 2.11 -0.48
C GLU A 146 34.03 3.18 -1.55
N SER A 147 33.89 2.81 -2.83
CA SER A 147 34.03 3.72 -3.98
C SER A 147 32.95 4.80 -4.09
N LEU A 148 31.80 4.62 -3.43
CA LEU A 148 30.66 5.55 -3.47
C LEU A 148 30.45 6.28 -2.15
N ARG A 149 31.12 5.87 -1.06
CA ARG A 149 31.04 6.54 0.26
C ARG A 149 31.52 7.99 0.22
N ASN A 150 32.47 8.31 -0.66
CA ASN A 150 33.03 9.65 -0.80
C ASN A 150 32.14 10.62 -1.61
N LEU A 151 30.99 10.17 -2.11
CA LEU A 151 30.04 10.95 -2.91
C LEU A 151 28.74 11.30 -2.16
N ALA A 152 28.58 10.80 -0.92
CA ALA A 152 27.39 10.94 -0.10
C ALA A 152 27.54 12.03 0.97
#